data_AF-W1XZW8-F1
#
_entry.id   AF-W1XZW8-F1
#
_cell.length_a   1.000
_cell.length_b   1.000
_cell.length_c   1.000
_cell.angle_alpha   90.00
_cell.angle_beta   90.00
_cell.angle_gamma   90.00
#
_symmetry.space_group_name_H-M   'P 1'
#
loop_
_entity.id
_entity.type
_entity.pdbx_description
1 polymer ?
#
loop_
_entity_poly.entity_id
_entity_poly.type
_entity_poly.pdbx_seq_one_letter_code
_entity_poly.pdbx_strand_id
1 'polypeptide(L)'
;ISSGMDTVTESRMAIAMAREGGLGVIHKNMSIEEQAHEVDKVKRSEHGVIVDPIFLSPQNLLSDAAELMEKYKISGVPITEHGKLVGIITNRDMR
;
A
#
# COMPACT_ATOMS: atom_id res chain seq x y z
N ILE A 1 15.74 -7.24 -16.16
CA ILE A 1 15.96 -7.80 -14.80
C ILE A 1 17.07 -6.98 -14.13
N SER A 2 16.86 -6.47 -12.92
CA SER A 2 17.92 -5.80 -12.14
C SER A 2 18.72 -6.80 -11.28
N SER A 3 19.96 -6.45 -10.96
CA SER A 3 20.86 -7.31 -10.16
C SER A 3 20.45 -7.34 -8.67
N GLY A 4 20.51 -8.51 -8.05
CA GLY A 4 20.24 -8.72 -6.62
C GLY A 4 21.39 -8.31 -5.70
N MET A 5 21.86 -7.07 -5.87
CA MET A 5 22.95 -6.46 -5.10
C MET A 5 22.41 -5.33 -4.22
N ASP A 6 23.00 -5.16 -3.05
CA ASP A 6 22.64 -4.13 -2.06
C ASP A 6 22.71 -2.71 -2.59
N THR A 7 23.70 -2.46 -3.45
CA THR A 7 23.88 -1.17 -4.12
C THR A 7 22.95 -0.94 -5.31
N VAL A 8 22.13 -1.93 -5.69
CA VAL A 8 21.34 -1.90 -6.92
C VAL A 8 19.84 -2.00 -6.66
N THR A 9 19.39 -3.02 -5.92
CA THR A 9 17.95 -3.36 -5.90
C THR A 9 17.38 -3.57 -4.50
N GLU A 10 16.70 -2.53 -4.03
CA GLU A 10 15.70 -2.58 -2.95
C GLU A 10 14.29 -2.33 -3.52
N SER A 11 13.27 -2.18 -2.67
CA SER A 11 11.86 -2.02 -3.08
C SER A 11 11.65 -0.93 -4.11
N ARG A 12 12.31 0.23 -3.97
CA ARG A 12 12.19 1.35 -4.91
C ARG A 12 12.59 0.97 -6.34
N MET A 13 13.73 0.30 -6.51
CA MET A 13 14.20 -0.14 -7.83
C MET A 13 13.31 -1.26 -8.38
N ALA A 14 12.90 -2.21 -7.53
CA ALA A 14 12.02 -3.30 -7.94
C ALA A 14 10.65 -2.80 -8.43
N ILE A 15 10.06 -1.81 -7.76
CA ILE A 15 8.82 -1.15 -8.20
C ILE A 15 9.01 -0.45 -9.54
N ALA A 16 10.11 0.32 -9.70
CA ALA A 16 10.38 1.04 -10.94
C ALA A 16 10.57 0.06 -12.12
N MET A 17 11.36 -1.01 -11.93
CA MET A 17 11.56 -2.04 -12.94
C MET A 17 10.25 -2.72 -13.33
N ALA A 18 9.38 -3.03 -12.37
CA ALA A 18 8.08 -3.67 -12.64
C ALA A 18 7.15 -2.76 -13.46
N ARG A 19 7.13 -1.45 -13.18
CA ARG A 19 6.34 -0.46 -13.93
C ARG A 19 6.75 -0.34 -15.39
N GLU A 20 8.03 -0.51 -15.68
CA GLU A 20 8.57 -0.53 -17.05
C GLU A 20 8.41 -1.92 -17.74
N GLY A 21 7.64 -2.84 -17.15
CA GLY A 21 7.42 -4.20 -17.67
C GLY A 21 8.58 -5.16 -17.42
N GLY A 22 9.54 -4.78 -16.57
CA GLY A 22 10.67 -5.59 -16.16
C GLY A 22 10.45 -6.32 -14.84
N LEU A 23 11.56 -6.74 -14.23
CA LEU A 23 11.58 -7.43 -12.94
C LEU A 23 12.80 -6.95 -12.13
N GLY A 24 12.61 -6.72 -10.83
CA GLY A 24 13.70 -6.46 -9.89
C GLY A 24 13.87 -7.58 -8.87
N VAL A 25 15.12 -7.91 -8.56
CA VAL A 25 15.47 -8.94 -7.57
C VAL A 25 16.04 -8.26 -6.32
N ILE A 26 15.34 -8.36 -5.18
CA ILE A 26 15.80 -7.78 -3.92
C ILE A 26 17.01 -8.57 -3.41
N HIS A 27 18.08 -7.86 -3.05
CA HIS A 27 19.29 -8.49 -2.53
C HIS A 27 19.06 -9.14 -1.15
N LYS A 28 20.01 -9.98 -0.70
CA LYS A 28 19.93 -10.74 0.56
C LYS A 28 20.87 -10.22 1.68
N ASN A 29 21.41 -9.02 1.52
CA ASN A 29 22.34 -8.42 2.49
C ASN A 29 21.56 -7.64 3.57
N MET A 30 20.59 -8.32 4.18
CA MET A 30 19.70 -7.82 5.25
C MET A 30 19.06 -9.03 5.97
N SER A 31 18.34 -8.82 7.06
CA SER A 31 17.61 -9.90 7.74
C SER A 31 16.46 -10.45 6.87
N ILE A 32 15.95 -11.63 7.23
CA ILE A 32 14.81 -12.24 6.54
C ILE A 32 13.58 -11.34 6.69
N GLU A 33 13.41 -10.75 7.87
CA GLU A 33 12.32 -9.85 8.21
C GLU A 33 12.35 -8.57 7.38
N GLU A 34 13.53 -7.95 7.24
CA GLU A 34 13.73 -6.76 6.39
C GLU A 34 13.49 -7.08 4.92
N GLN A 35 14.01 -8.20 4.43
CA GLN A 35 13.80 -8.59 3.04
C GLN A 35 12.32 -8.85 2.75
N ALA A 36 11.61 -9.53 3.66
CA ALA A 36 10.17 -9.74 3.55
C ALA A 36 9.40 -8.41 3.54
N HIS A 37 9.83 -7.44 4.35
CA HIS A 37 9.24 -6.10 4.36
C HIS A 37 9.45 -5.36 3.05
N GLU A 38 10.65 -5.45 2.45
CA GLU A 38 10.92 -4.89 1.12
C GLU A 38 10.05 -5.53 0.03
N VAL A 39 9.84 -6.86 0.08
CA VAL A 39 8.91 -7.56 -0.83
C VAL A 39 7.47 -7.08 -0.63
N ASP A 40 7.00 -6.95 0.61
CA ASP A 40 5.65 -6.48 0.92
C ASP A 40 5.40 -5.07 0.34
N LYS A 41 6.37 -4.14 0.46
CA LYS A 41 6.31 -2.81 -0.17
C LYS A 41 6.14 -2.90 -1.69
N VAL A 42 6.91 -3.76 -2.36
CA VAL A 42 6.80 -3.95 -3.83
C VAL A 42 5.44 -4.49 -4.21
N LYS A 43 4.95 -5.51 -3.49
CA LYS A 43 3.62 -6.08 -3.77
C LYS A 43 2.51 -5.07 -3.50
N ARG A 44 2.70 -4.17 -2.53
CA ARG A 44 1.76 -3.09 -2.19
C ARG A 44 1.72 -1.92 -3.15
N SER A 45 2.76 -1.71 -3.96
CA SER A 45 2.88 -0.49 -4.77
C SER A 45 1.78 -0.31 -5.81
N GLU A 46 1.26 -1.41 -6.37
CA GLU A 46 0.15 -1.39 -7.33
C GLU A 46 -0.77 -2.59 -7.10
N HIS A 47 -1.70 -2.46 -6.14
CA HIS A 47 -2.82 -3.39 -6.03
C HIS A 47 -3.93 -2.95 -7.00
N GLY A 48 -4.17 -3.75 -8.04
CA GLY A 48 -5.39 -3.65 -8.85
C GLY A 48 -6.66 -4.06 -8.09
N VAL A 49 -6.50 -4.85 -7.01
CA VAL A 49 -7.55 -5.22 -6.04
C VAL A 49 -6.91 -5.27 -4.65
N ILE A 50 -7.42 -4.48 -3.70
CA ILE A 50 -6.96 -4.48 -2.31
C ILE A 50 -7.67 -5.61 -1.57
N VAL A 51 -6.93 -6.62 -1.09
CA VAL A 51 -7.48 -7.86 -0.50
C VAL A 51 -8.00 -7.65 0.93
N ASP A 52 -7.57 -6.58 1.60
CA ASP A 52 -8.05 -6.20 2.93
C ASP A 52 -7.97 -4.67 3.09
N PRO A 53 -8.96 -3.92 2.60
CA PRO A 53 -8.95 -2.48 2.71
C PRO A 53 -9.23 -2.06 4.15
N ILE A 54 -8.51 -1.05 4.64
CA ILE A 54 -8.87 -0.40 5.89
C ILE A 54 -10.21 0.31 5.68
N PHE A 55 -11.20 0.00 6.51
CA PHE A 55 -12.54 0.58 6.45
C PHE A 55 -12.95 1.18 7.79
N LEU A 56 -13.95 2.06 7.75
CA LEU A 56 -14.61 2.61 8.93
C LEU A 56 -16.09 2.21 8.96
N SER A 57 -16.74 2.36 10.11
CA SER A 57 -18.19 2.24 10.22
C SER A 57 -18.89 3.59 9.98
N PRO A 58 -20.20 3.61 9.66
CA PRO A 58 -20.97 4.84 9.56
C PRO A 58 -21.03 5.69 10.84
N GLN A 59 -20.64 5.11 11.98
CA GLN A 59 -20.64 5.75 13.29
C GLN A 59 -19.29 6.40 13.64
N ASN A 60 -18.24 6.14 12.85
CA ASN A 60 -16.95 6.81 13.01
C ASN A 60 -17.02 8.29 12.66
N LEU A 61 -16.11 9.07 13.24
CA LEU A 61 -16.02 10.51 13.00
C LEU A 61 -15.25 10.79 11.70
N LEU A 62 -15.50 11.96 11.11
CA LEU A 62 -14.71 12.45 9.97
C LEU A 62 -13.23 12.64 10.34
N SER A 63 -12.91 12.93 11.61
CA SER A 63 -11.54 12.98 12.11
C SER A 63 -10.83 11.63 11.97
N ASP A 64 -11.52 10.52 12.25
CA ASP A 64 -10.97 9.17 12.14
C ASP A 64 -10.59 8.87 10.68
N ALA A 65 -11.44 9.31 9.74
CA ALA A 65 -11.18 9.18 8.31
C ALA A 65 -9.97 10.02 7.88
N ALA A 66 -9.86 11.27 8.37
CA ALA A 66 -8.73 12.15 8.10
C ALA A 66 -7.39 11.54 8.59
N GLU A 67 -7.37 11.05 9.83
CA GLU A 67 -6.20 10.40 10.43
C GLU A 67 -5.77 9.16 9.65
N LEU A 68 -6.72 8.32 9.22
CA LEU A 68 -6.42 7.15 8.39
C LEU A 68 -5.84 7.54 7.03
N MET A 69 -6.44 8.52 6.36
CA MET A 69 -5.95 9.01 5.06
C MET A 69 -4.53 9.58 5.18
N GLU A 70 -4.24 10.33 6.24
CA GLU A 70 -2.90 10.86 6.49
C GLU A 70 -1.88 9.78 6.83
N LYS A 71 -2.24 8.84 7.71
CA LYS A 71 -1.37 7.77 8.21
C LYS A 71 -0.97 6.79 7.10
N TYR A 72 -1.94 6.38 6.29
CA TYR A 72 -1.73 5.36 5.25
C TYR A 72 -1.52 5.95 3.86
N LYS A 73 -1.54 7.29 3.73
CA LYS A 73 -1.39 8.00 2.45
C LYS A 73 -2.38 7.52 1.38
N ILE A 74 -3.60 7.18 1.80
CA ILE A 74 -4.70 6.77 0.93
C ILE A 74 -5.64 7.95 0.69
N SER A 75 -6.25 8.00 -0.50
CA SER A 75 -7.13 9.11 -0.91
C SER A 75 -8.62 8.88 -0.64
N GLY A 76 -8.98 7.72 -0.10
CA GLY A 76 -10.34 7.39 0.27
C GLY A 76 -10.43 6.17 1.17
N VAL A 77 -11.50 6.15 1.97
CA VAL A 77 -11.76 5.16 3.00
C VAL A 77 -13.14 4.55 2.73
N PRO A 78 -13.22 3.23 2.47
CA PRO A 78 -14.49 2.52 2.41
C PRO A 78 -15.23 2.56 3.74
N ILE A 79 -16.54 2.75 3.69
CA ILE A 79 -17.41 2.68 4.86
C ILE A 79 -18.20 1.38 4.78
N THR A 80 -18.08 0.55 5.81
CA THR A 80 -18.74 -0.76 5.87
C THR A 80 -19.58 -0.90 7.13
N GLU A 81 -20.68 -1.66 7.01
CA GLU A 81 -21.53 -2.05 8.12
C GLU A 81 -21.74 -3.56 8.05
N HIS A 82 -21.41 -4.28 9.13
CA HIS A 82 -21.45 -5.75 9.17
C HIS A 82 -20.73 -6.44 8.00
N GLY A 83 -19.60 -5.88 7.56
CA GLY A 83 -18.80 -6.41 6.44
C GLY A 83 -19.38 -6.11 5.05
N LYS A 84 -20.49 -5.37 4.96
CA LYS A 84 -21.07 -4.89 3.70
C LYS A 84 -20.61 -3.47 3.41
N LEU A 85 -20.14 -3.21 2.19
CA LEU A 85 -19.84 -1.86 1.74
C LEU A 85 -21.13 -1.03 1.64
N VAL A 86 -21.18 0.09 2.36
CA VAL A 86 -22.32 1.01 2.37
C VAL A 86 -21.97 2.40 1.80
N GLY A 87 -20.69 2.73 1.68
CA GLY A 87 -20.26 3.99 1.09
C GLY A 87 -18.74 4.12 0.98
N ILE A 88 -18.29 5.28 0.53
CA ILE A 88 -16.89 5.67 0.47
C ILE A 88 -16.76 7.16 0.80
N ILE A 89 -15.75 7.52 1.59
CA ILE A 89 -15.35 8.90 1.83
C ILE A 89 -14.02 9.12 1.13
N THR A 90 -13.88 10.21 0.38
CA THR A 90 -12.65 10.55 -0.34
C THR A 90 -12.10 11.89 0.12
N ASN A 91 -10.83 12.17 -0.22
CA ASN A 91 -10.21 13.48 0.02
C ASN A 91 -11.00 14.67 -0.54
N ARG A 92 -11.86 14.45 -1.54
CA ARG A 92 -12.72 15.51 -2.10
C ARG A 92 -13.91 15.82 -1.20
N ASP A 93 -14.40 14.84 -0.46
CA ASP A 93 -15.53 14.97 0.46
C ASP A 93 -15.10 15.61 1.79
N MET A 94 -13.79 15.56 2.10
CA MET A 94 -13.18 16.13 3.31
C MET A 94 -12.82 17.62 3.19
N ARG A 95 -13.04 18.23 2.02
CA ARG A 95 -12.63 19.61 1.71
C ARG A 95 -13.75 20.61 1.87
#